data_AF-A0A1W2FIM0-F1
#
_entry.id   AF-A0A1W2FIM0-F1
#
_cell.length_a   1.000
_cell.length_b   1.000
_cell.length_c   1.000
_cell.angle_alpha   90.00
_cell.angle_beta   90.00
_cell.angle_gamma   90.00
#
_symmetry.space_group_name_H-M   'P 1'
#
loop_
_entity.id
_entity.type
_entity.pdbx_description
1 polymer ?
#
loop_
_entity_poly.entity_id
_entity_poly.type
_entity_poly.pdbx_seq_one_letter_code
_entity_poly.pdbx_strand_id
1 'polypeptide(L)'
;MSLQGIGEVAVPFFFLVSGFVVTPIALRHGQVRFGLNRLSRVYPPMIFTVLLTALLITVGGGLLATGQAQTISAWTLFTNSVLVNYLIFPQVVLVGVAWTLIVEVIFYVLLVLLIPVLRRWVWFALAIELTFVFVVLMSRAQFGKSWSLFAVNVSYLPIPIIGQIIWATTTKRIPLWLGGVYTAGAWSLYVLGDALKLGRVDNSYSLALAVAVLCFLMGLFAEPRLRERKFWIALSERSYSIYLLHGLVAFALLDLMRPAVPLLPAVVIAVAVTFGAVELSYRFVEKPSHKLARRLSKPKPRPAPPEEPSTESVLPEPVLPEPIADSRAIVTAEVTLEIPRLRASAQKRTEDDDTQILPRVPAYPSTDPDERPRRRRLEANANEAVSVAQLLAGQAQKKTKQEQRVGHNRPAR
;
A
#
# COMPACT_ATOMS: atom_id res chain seq x y z
N MET A 1 -13.63 -25.36 -14.49
CA MET A 1 -13.32 -24.33 -13.48
C MET A 1 -11.92 -24.63 -12.96
N SER A 2 -10.92 -23.85 -13.39
CA SER A 2 -9.58 -23.94 -12.82
C SER A 2 -9.66 -23.59 -11.33
N LEU A 3 -9.18 -24.49 -10.47
CA LEU A 3 -9.05 -24.25 -9.03
C LEU A 3 -8.15 -23.02 -8.84
N GLN A 4 -8.74 -21.89 -8.50
CA GLN A 4 -7.99 -20.69 -8.14
C GLN A 4 -7.10 -21.02 -6.95
N GLY A 5 -5.79 -20.91 -7.12
CA GLY A 5 -4.86 -21.01 -6.01
C GLY A 5 -4.98 -19.77 -5.11
N ILE A 6 -4.77 -19.92 -3.81
CA ILE A 6 -4.66 -18.79 -2.85
C ILE A 6 -3.62 -17.75 -3.31
N GLY A 7 -2.60 -18.18 -4.07
CA GLY A 7 -1.58 -17.32 -4.66
C GLY A 7 -2.11 -16.27 -5.64
N GLU A 8 -3.21 -16.54 -6.36
CA GLU A 8 -3.78 -15.60 -7.34
C GLU A 8 -4.35 -14.33 -6.67
N VAL A 9 -4.82 -14.44 -5.42
CA VAL A 9 -5.34 -13.31 -4.64
C VAL A 9 -4.22 -12.43 -4.08
N ALA A 10 -3.04 -13.00 -3.83
CA ALA A 10 -1.92 -12.30 -3.21
C ALA A 10 -1.39 -11.17 -4.11
N VAL A 11 -1.39 -11.35 -5.43
CA VAL A 11 -0.86 -10.36 -6.37
C VAL A 11 -1.74 -9.10 -6.46
N PRO A 12 -3.07 -9.20 -6.69
CA PRO A 12 -3.93 -8.03 -6.61
C PRO A 12 -3.90 -7.36 -5.24
N PHE A 13 -3.81 -8.13 -4.15
CA PHE A 13 -3.69 -7.58 -2.80
C PHE A 13 -2.41 -6.76 -2.62
N PHE A 14 -1.27 -7.27 -3.08
CA PHE A 14 0.01 -6.55 -3.09
C PHE A 14 -0.09 -5.20 -3.81
N PHE A 15 -0.70 -5.19 -5.00
CA PHE A 15 -0.89 -3.96 -5.75
C PHE A 15 -1.84 -2.96 -5.08
N LEU A 16 -2.95 -3.44 -4.50
CA LEU A 16 -3.88 -2.59 -3.74
C LEU A 16 -3.19 -1.91 -2.56
N VAL A 17 -2.41 -2.67 -1.78
CA VAL A 17 -1.62 -2.14 -0.66
C VAL A 17 -0.61 -1.12 -1.16
N SER A 18 0.07 -1.40 -2.27
CA SER A 18 1.03 -0.47 -2.89
C SER A 18 0.34 0.85 -3.23
N GLY A 19 -0.77 0.84 -3.96
CA GLY A 19 -1.54 2.03 -4.28
C GLY A 19 -1.98 2.86 -3.07
N PHE A 20 -2.49 2.19 -2.04
CA PHE A 20 -2.99 2.84 -0.82
C PHE A 20 -1.88 3.46 0.04
N VAL A 21 -0.78 2.72 0.27
CA VAL A 21 0.30 3.13 1.19
C VAL A 21 1.32 4.03 0.51
N VAL A 22 1.65 3.75 -0.76
CA VAL A 22 2.75 4.41 -1.47
C VAL A 22 2.37 5.83 -1.87
N THR A 23 1.13 6.07 -2.29
CA THR A 23 0.64 7.41 -2.70
C THR A 23 0.88 8.49 -1.64
N PRO A 24 0.41 8.36 -0.39
CA PRO A 24 0.68 9.37 0.64
C PRO A 24 2.16 9.49 1.00
N ILE A 25 2.96 8.41 0.88
CA ILE A 25 4.41 8.47 1.08
C ILE A 25 5.08 9.28 -0.04
N ALA A 26 4.64 9.12 -1.29
CA ALA A 26 5.14 9.87 -2.44
C ALA A 26 4.87 11.37 -2.28
N LEU A 27 3.66 11.74 -1.85
CA LEU A 27 3.29 13.12 -1.59
C LEU A 27 4.15 13.78 -0.51
N ARG A 28 4.42 13.06 0.59
CA ARG A 28 5.24 13.53 1.72
C ARG A 28 6.71 13.69 1.37
N HIS A 29 7.29 12.72 0.67
CA HIS A 29 8.72 12.73 0.34
C HIS A 29 9.08 13.58 -0.89
N GLY A 30 8.12 13.86 -1.79
CA GLY A 30 8.40 14.51 -3.06
C GLY A 30 9.17 13.59 -4.04
N GLN A 31 9.38 14.06 -5.27
CA GLN A 31 9.83 13.23 -6.40
C GLN A 31 11.17 12.53 -6.15
N VAL A 32 12.22 13.29 -5.82
CA VAL A 32 13.59 12.77 -5.71
C VAL A 32 13.73 11.78 -4.56
N ARG A 33 13.35 12.19 -3.34
CA ARG A 33 13.49 11.35 -2.14
C ARG A 33 12.59 10.11 -2.22
N PHE A 34 11.40 10.23 -2.81
CA PHE A 34 10.56 9.06 -3.06
C PHE A 34 11.25 8.09 -4.02
N GLY A 35 11.73 8.57 -5.17
CA GLY A 35 12.40 7.76 -6.18
C GLY A 35 13.60 7.00 -5.61
N LEU A 36 14.53 7.69 -4.95
CA LEU A 36 15.72 7.06 -4.36
C LEU A 36 15.39 5.97 -3.34
N ASN A 37 14.41 6.22 -2.47
CA ASN A 37 13.97 5.22 -1.50
C ASN A 37 13.36 3.99 -2.17
N ARG A 38 12.58 4.17 -3.24
CA ARG A 38 11.98 3.04 -3.99
C ARG A 38 13.03 2.27 -4.79
N LEU A 39 13.96 2.95 -5.45
CA LEU A 39 15.06 2.30 -6.18
C LEU A 39 15.89 1.40 -5.26
N SER A 40 16.24 1.90 -4.08
CA SER A 40 17.03 1.13 -3.09
C SER A 40 16.32 -0.06 -2.48
N ARG A 41 14.97 -0.02 -2.48
CA ARG A 41 14.13 -1.13 -2.03
C ARG A 41 14.07 -2.21 -3.09
N VAL A 42 13.84 -1.82 -4.35
CA VAL A 42 13.51 -2.76 -5.42
C VAL A 42 14.77 -3.41 -6.00
N TYR A 43 15.73 -2.62 -6.47
CA TYR A 43 16.79 -3.11 -7.35
C TYR A 43 17.86 -3.95 -6.64
N PRO A 44 18.37 -3.63 -5.44
CA PRO A 44 19.45 -4.42 -4.84
C PRO A 44 19.06 -5.87 -4.55
N PRO A 45 17.90 -6.18 -3.92
CA PRO A 45 17.50 -7.57 -3.76
C PRO A 45 17.11 -8.24 -5.10
N MET A 46 16.62 -7.47 -6.07
CA MET A 46 16.37 -7.98 -7.43
C MET A 46 17.67 -8.43 -8.10
N ILE A 47 18.71 -7.59 -8.12
CA ILE A 47 20.03 -7.91 -8.68
C ILE A 47 20.59 -9.16 -8.00
N PHE A 48 20.54 -9.23 -6.66
CA PHE A 48 20.95 -10.42 -5.93
C PHE A 48 20.20 -11.68 -6.40
N THR A 49 18.88 -11.59 -6.55
CA THR A 49 18.04 -12.72 -6.97
C THR A 49 18.35 -13.14 -8.42
N VAL A 50 18.61 -12.20 -9.32
CA VAL A 50 19.02 -12.49 -10.71
C VAL A 50 20.38 -13.20 -10.73
N LEU A 51 21.36 -12.72 -9.96
CA LEU A 51 22.68 -13.33 -9.88
C LEU A 51 22.60 -14.74 -9.26
N LEU A 52 21.79 -14.90 -8.20
CA LEU A 52 21.54 -16.21 -7.60
C LEU A 52 20.87 -17.18 -8.58
N THR A 53 19.89 -16.70 -9.35
CA THR A 53 19.23 -17.50 -10.39
C THR A 53 20.23 -17.93 -11.46
N ALA A 54 21.07 -17.00 -11.93
CA ALA A 54 22.10 -17.31 -12.91
C ALA A 54 23.10 -18.34 -12.38
N LEU A 55 23.53 -18.21 -11.11
CA LEU A 55 24.41 -19.17 -10.45
C LEU A 55 23.77 -20.57 -10.34
N LEU A 56 22.49 -20.66 -9.96
CA LEU A 56 21.79 -21.94 -9.87
C LEU A 56 21.63 -22.61 -11.23
N ILE A 57 21.41 -21.83 -12.29
CA ILE A 57 21.34 -22.36 -13.65
C ILE A 57 22.71 -22.88 -14.12
N THR A 58 23.82 -22.17 -13.83
CA THR A 58 25.17 -22.61 -14.24
C THR A 58 25.66 -23.83 -13.48
N VAL A 59 25.39 -23.92 -12.17
CA VAL A 59 25.82 -25.04 -11.32
C VAL A 59 24.90 -26.26 -11.45
N GLY A 60 23.59 -26.03 -11.60
CA GLY A 60 22.56 -27.07 -11.57
C GLY A 60 22.21 -27.70 -12.92
N GLY A 61 22.93 -27.42 -14.00
CA GLY A 61 22.77 -28.15 -15.27
C GLY A 61 21.35 -28.16 -15.87
N GLY A 62 20.52 -27.16 -15.59
CA GLY A 62 19.13 -27.09 -16.09
C GLY A 62 18.02 -27.26 -15.04
N LEU A 63 18.35 -27.37 -13.75
CA LEU A 63 17.44 -27.43 -12.58
C LEU A 63 16.34 -26.33 -12.49
N LEU A 64 16.38 -25.32 -13.38
CA LEU A 64 15.42 -24.21 -13.47
C LEU A 64 15.01 -23.90 -14.92
N ALA A 65 15.42 -24.73 -15.89
CA ALA A 65 15.15 -24.49 -17.30
C ALA A 65 13.66 -24.71 -17.60
N THR A 66 12.91 -23.62 -17.72
CA THR A 66 11.51 -23.56 -18.14
C THR A 66 11.30 -23.96 -19.62
N GLY A 67 12.05 -24.94 -20.13
CA GLY A 67 11.95 -25.45 -21.50
C GLY A 67 12.55 -24.56 -22.58
N GLN A 68 13.18 -23.44 -22.23
CA GLN A 68 13.97 -22.62 -23.16
C GLN A 68 15.43 -22.64 -22.74
N ALA A 69 16.35 -22.93 -23.67
CA ALA A 69 17.78 -22.83 -23.44
C ALA A 69 18.15 -21.35 -23.19
N GLN A 70 18.13 -20.95 -21.92
CA GLN A 70 18.46 -19.60 -21.51
C GLN A 70 19.98 -19.44 -21.58
N THR A 71 20.51 -18.93 -22.69
CA THR A 71 21.92 -18.52 -22.74
C THR A 71 22.10 -17.36 -21.77
N ILE A 72 22.79 -17.60 -20.66
CA ILE A 72 23.14 -16.56 -19.69
C ILE A 72 24.17 -15.66 -20.36
N SER A 73 23.72 -14.52 -20.86
CA SER A 73 24.57 -13.46 -21.40
C SER A 73 24.60 -12.28 -20.45
N ALA A 74 25.64 -11.44 -20.54
CA ALA A 74 25.70 -10.18 -19.80
C ALA A 74 24.47 -9.30 -20.08
N TRP A 75 23.94 -9.36 -21.31
CA TRP A 75 22.71 -8.67 -21.70
C TRP A 75 21.46 -9.21 -20.98
N THR A 76 21.34 -10.53 -20.84
CA THR A 76 20.23 -11.17 -20.11
C THR A 76 20.26 -10.78 -18.63
N LEU A 77 21.45 -10.80 -18.02
CA LEU A 77 21.63 -10.38 -16.62
C LEU A 77 21.27 -8.92 -16.42
N PHE A 78 21.75 -8.04 -17.30
CA PHE A 78 21.45 -6.61 -17.25
C PHE A 78 19.96 -6.36 -17.37
N THR A 79 19.32 -6.85 -18.44
CA THR A 79 17.90 -6.60 -18.71
C THR A 79 16.96 -7.14 -17.62
N ASN A 80 17.28 -8.29 -17.02
CA ASN A 80 16.53 -8.85 -15.88
C ASN A 80 16.79 -8.08 -14.58
N SER A 81 18.02 -7.63 -14.36
CA SER A 81 18.38 -6.82 -13.17
C SER A 81 17.66 -5.48 -13.16
N VAL A 82 17.48 -4.87 -14.33
CA VAL A 82 16.79 -3.58 -14.46
C VAL A 82 15.31 -3.68 -14.84
N LEU A 83 14.75 -4.89 -14.95
CA LEU A 83 13.37 -5.22 -15.35
C LEU A 83 12.98 -4.80 -16.77
N VAL A 84 13.93 -4.34 -17.58
CA VAL A 84 13.71 -3.96 -18.99
C VAL A 84 13.34 -5.18 -19.85
N ASN A 85 13.69 -6.38 -19.42
CA ASN A 85 13.30 -7.63 -20.08
C ASN A 85 11.77 -7.76 -20.27
N TYR A 86 10.96 -7.12 -19.41
CA TYR A 86 9.49 -7.10 -19.54
C TYR A 86 8.95 -6.06 -20.53
N LEU A 87 9.82 -5.24 -21.10
CA LEU A 87 9.47 -4.16 -22.04
C LEU A 87 10.00 -4.41 -23.47
N ILE A 88 10.87 -5.41 -23.65
CA ILE A 88 11.54 -5.69 -24.93
C ILE A 88 11.21 -7.09 -25.44
N PHE A 89 11.15 -7.22 -26.75
CA PHE A 89 11.02 -8.50 -27.44
C PHE A 89 12.35 -8.89 -28.12
N PRO A 90 12.82 -10.15 -28.06
CA PRO A 90 12.22 -11.29 -27.36
C PRO A 90 12.35 -11.18 -25.83
N GLN A 91 11.31 -11.61 -25.12
CA GLN A 91 11.25 -11.57 -23.66
C GLN A 91 11.98 -12.77 -23.06
N VAL A 92 13.00 -12.48 -22.24
CA VAL A 92 13.81 -13.50 -21.54
C VAL A 92 13.68 -13.27 -20.04
N VAL A 93 13.03 -14.20 -19.33
CA VAL A 93 12.71 -14.07 -17.90
C VAL A 93 13.54 -15.06 -17.09
N LEU A 94 14.41 -14.54 -16.23
CA LEU A 94 15.15 -15.34 -15.26
C LEU A 94 14.36 -15.50 -13.95
N VAL A 95 13.77 -14.40 -13.45
CA VAL A 95 13.00 -14.41 -12.21
C VAL A 95 11.53 -14.26 -12.54
N GLY A 96 10.81 -15.40 -12.49
CA GLY A 96 9.41 -15.48 -12.89
C GLY A 96 8.52 -14.49 -12.17
N VAL A 97 8.70 -14.28 -10.86
CA VAL A 97 7.84 -13.37 -10.08
C VAL A 97 8.02 -11.89 -10.47
N ALA A 98 9.16 -11.51 -11.05
CA ALA A 98 9.55 -10.11 -11.27
C ALA A 98 8.60 -9.30 -12.17
N TRP A 99 7.66 -9.95 -12.87
CA TRP A 99 6.61 -9.28 -13.63
C TRP A 99 5.75 -8.35 -12.76
N THR A 100 5.54 -8.66 -11.47
CA THR A 100 4.78 -7.74 -10.61
C THR A 100 5.62 -6.52 -10.20
N LEU A 101 6.95 -6.64 -10.16
CA LEU A 101 7.84 -5.54 -9.84
C LEU A 101 7.90 -4.50 -10.95
N ILE A 102 7.92 -4.91 -12.22
CA ILE A 102 7.90 -3.95 -13.33
C ILE A 102 6.59 -3.14 -13.34
N VAL A 103 5.45 -3.77 -13.06
CA VAL A 103 4.17 -3.08 -12.90
C VAL A 103 4.24 -2.05 -11.77
N GLU A 104 4.83 -2.42 -10.63
CA GLU A 104 5.04 -1.52 -9.50
C GLU A 104 5.98 -0.34 -9.84
N VAL A 105 7.07 -0.60 -10.57
CA VAL A 105 7.99 0.45 -11.03
C VAL A 105 7.29 1.42 -11.99
N ILE A 106 6.49 0.92 -12.93
CA ILE A 106 5.68 1.78 -13.82
C ILE A 106 4.72 2.65 -12.99
N PHE A 107 4.05 2.06 -12.00
CA PHE A 107 3.18 2.82 -11.09
C PHE A 107 3.96 3.89 -10.31
N TYR A 108 5.16 3.59 -9.83
CA TYR A 108 6.01 4.56 -9.13
C TYR A 108 6.46 5.70 -10.03
N VAL A 109 6.83 5.42 -11.28
CA VAL A 109 7.17 6.44 -12.27
C VAL A 109 5.97 7.33 -12.54
N LEU A 110 4.78 6.74 -12.73
CA LEU A 110 3.54 7.47 -12.92
C LEU A 110 3.23 8.38 -11.72
N LEU A 111 3.37 7.88 -10.49
CA LEU A 111 3.24 8.69 -9.28
C LEU A 111 4.24 9.86 -9.25
N VAL A 112 5.52 9.60 -9.52
CA VAL A 112 6.56 10.66 -9.51
C VAL A 112 6.21 11.77 -10.50
N LEU A 113 5.79 11.42 -11.71
CA LEU A 113 5.39 12.39 -12.73
C LEU A 113 4.14 13.18 -12.30
N LEU A 114 3.20 12.52 -11.62
CA LEU A 114 1.93 13.12 -11.20
C LEU A 114 1.95 13.77 -9.82
N ILE A 115 3.03 13.70 -9.04
CA ILE A 115 3.13 14.36 -7.71
C ILE A 115 2.66 15.83 -7.73
N PRO A 116 3.07 16.69 -8.70
CA PRO A 116 2.63 18.08 -8.74
C PRO A 116 1.11 18.21 -8.87
N VAL A 117 0.49 17.35 -9.68
CA VAL A 117 -0.96 17.31 -9.91
C VAL A 117 -1.67 16.71 -8.70
N LEU A 118 -1.20 15.56 -8.18
CA LEU A 118 -1.75 14.88 -7.00
C LEU A 118 -1.78 15.76 -5.76
N ARG A 119 -0.86 16.73 -5.63
CA ARG A 119 -0.86 17.68 -4.51
C ARG A 119 -2.03 18.64 -4.53
N ARG A 120 -2.51 19.01 -5.73
CA ARG A 120 -3.51 20.09 -5.88
C ARG A 120 -4.86 19.59 -6.41
N TRP A 121 -4.87 18.59 -7.28
CA TRP A 121 -6.05 18.07 -7.97
C TRP A 121 -6.01 16.54 -8.00
N VAL A 122 -6.29 15.89 -6.86
CA VAL A 122 -6.25 14.41 -6.74
C VAL A 122 -7.16 13.73 -7.77
N TRP A 123 -8.38 14.24 -7.96
CA TRP A 123 -9.32 13.69 -8.93
C TRP A 123 -8.78 13.78 -10.37
N PHE A 124 -8.11 14.89 -10.71
CA PHE A 124 -7.57 15.08 -12.06
C PHE A 124 -6.37 14.17 -12.32
N ALA A 125 -5.52 13.93 -11.30
CA ALA A 125 -4.46 12.94 -11.40
C ALA A 125 -5.02 11.52 -11.65
N LEU A 126 -6.07 11.11 -10.92
CA LEU A 126 -6.74 9.83 -11.15
C LEU A 126 -7.31 9.73 -12.58
N ALA A 127 -7.91 10.80 -13.10
CA ALA A 127 -8.39 10.85 -14.47
C ALA A 127 -7.25 10.68 -15.49
N ILE A 128 -6.10 11.33 -15.27
CA ILE A 128 -4.91 11.17 -16.12
C ILE A 128 -4.41 9.73 -16.09
N GLU A 129 -4.31 9.11 -14.91
CA GLU A 129 -3.85 7.72 -14.77
C GLU A 129 -4.76 6.75 -15.53
N LEU A 130 -6.09 6.86 -15.37
CA LEU A 130 -7.02 6.00 -16.09
C LEU A 130 -7.04 6.26 -17.59
N THR A 131 -6.89 7.53 -18.00
CA THR A 131 -6.79 7.88 -19.43
C THR A 131 -5.52 7.31 -20.04
N PHE A 132 -4.39 7.39 -19.34
CA PHE A 132 -3.13 6.78 -19.75
C PHE A 132 -3.29 5.26 -19.95
N VAL A 133 -3.89 4.57 -18.98
CA VAL A 133 -4.20 3.13 -19.10
C VAL A 133 -5.05 2.86 -20.34
N PHE A 134 -6.16 3.60 -20.51
CA PHE A 134 -7.04 3.44 -21.66
C PHE A 134 -6.31 3.60 -23.00
N VAL A 135 -5.54 4.68 -23.17
CA VAL A 135 -4.80 4.97 -24.41
C VAL A 135 -3.79 3.87 -24.72
N VAL A 136 -3.06 3.37 -23.73
CA VAL A 136 -2.10 2.27 -23.93
C VAL A 136 -2.80 0.98 -24.34
N LEU A 137 -3.94 0.65 -23.70
CA LEU A 137 -4.72 -0.54 -24.04
C LEU A 137 -5.26 -0.48 -25.47
N MET A 138 -5.78 0.67 -25.91
CA MET A 138 -6.31 0.86 -27.27
C MET A 138 -5.21 0.86 -28.33
N SER A 139 -4.02 1.34 -28.00
CA SER A 139 -2.88 1.42 -28.94
C SER A 139 -2.01 0.16 -28.97
N ARG A 140 -2.35 -0.90 -28.22
CA ARG A 140 -1.52 -2.11 -28.04
C ARG A 140 -0.96 -2.74 -29.33
N ALA A 141 -1.70 -2.64 -30.44
CA ALA A 141 -1.37 -3.27 -31.71
C ALA A 141 -0.60 -2.35 -32.67
N GLN A 142 -0.44 -1.07 -32.33
CA GLN A 142 0.02 -0.04 -33.27
C GLN A 142 1.54 0.07 -33.37
N PHE A 143 2.29 -0.28 -32.31
CA PHE A 143 3.73 0.00 -32.22
C PHE A 143 4.59 -1.26 -32.03
N GLY A 144 4.12 -2.40 -32.53
CA GLY A 144 4.87 -3.67 -32.53
C GLY A 144 4.87 -4.44 -31.20
N LYS A 145 5.68 -5.50 -31.14
CA LYS A 145 5.65 -6.50 -30.05
C LYS A 145 6.08 -5.93 -28.69
N SER A 146 7.12 -5.11 -28.65
CA SER A 146 7.59 -4.47 -27.41
C SER A 146 6.53 -3.54 -26.80
N TRP A 147 5.80 -2.80 -27.65
CA TRP A 147 4.67 -2.00 -27.19
C TRP A 147 3.51 -2.85 -26.66
N SER A 148 3.21 -3.96 -27.32
CA SER A 148 2.22 -4.90 -26.82
C SER A 148 2.62 -5.44 -25.44
N LEU A 149 3.89 -5.77 -25.20
CA LEU A 149 4.41 -6.17 -23.88
C LEU A 149 4.26 -5.06 -22.84
N PHE A 150 4.59 -3.82 -23.19
CA PHE A 150 4.34 -2.67 -22.32
C PHE A 150 2.85 -2.53 -21.98
N ALA A 151 1.96 -2.70 -22.96
CA ALA A 151 0.51 -2.65 -22.75
C ALA A 151 0.02 -3.78 -21.82
N VAL A 152 0.63 -4.97 -21.85
CA VAL A 152 0.35 -6.02 -20.86
C VAL A 152 0.64 -5.52 -19.45
N ASN A 153 1.82 -4.93 -19.21
CA ASN A 153 2.19 -4.42 -17.90
C ASN A 153 1.27 -3.27 -17.44
N VAL A 154 0.97 -2.32 -18.33
CA VAL A 154 0.05 -1.20 -18.04
C VAL A 154 -1.36 -1.67 -17.72
N SER A 155 -1.79 -2.80 -18.30
CA SER A 155 -3.11 -3.36 -18.04
C SER A 155 -3.32 -3.80 -16.58
N TYR A 156 -2.26 -3.96 -15.77
CA TYR A 156 -2.36 -4.26 -14.34
C TYR A 156 -2.44 -3.01 -13.44
N LEU A 157 -2.12 -1.81 -13.96
CA LEU A 157 -2.16 -0.55 -13.21
C LEU A 157 -3.53 -0.17 -12.63
N PRO A 158 -4.68 -0.58 -13.17
CA PRO A 158 -5.95 -0.33 -12.49
C PRO A 158 -6.00 -0.83 -11.04
N ILE A 159 -5.29 -1.91 -10.71
CA ILE A 159 -5.30 -2.47 -9.35
C ILE A 159 -4.65 -1.53 -8.32
N PRO A 160 -3.39 -1.07 -8.49
CA PRO A 160 -2.84 -0.07 -7.57
C PRO A 160 -3.61 1.26 -7.63
N ILE A 161 -4.17 1.64 -8.78
CA ILE A 161 -5.02 2.84 -8.86
C ILE A 161 -6.28 2.69 -8.00
N ILE A 162 -6.91 1.50 -7.92
CA ILE A 162 -8.00 1.23 -6.96
C ILE A 162 -7.54 1.46 -5.51
N GLY A 163 -6.36 0.97 -5.14
CA GLY A 163 -5.78 1.24 -3.80
C GLY A 163 -5.59 2.74 -3.53
N GLN A 164 -5.15 3.49 -4.54
CA GLN A 164 -5.01 4.95 -4.49
C GLN A 164 -6.36 5.67 -4.38
N ILE A 165 -7.40 5.19 -5.06
CA ILE A 165 -8.77 5.70 -4.94
C ILE A 165 -9.32 5.44 -3.53
N ILE A 166 -9.11 4.25 -2.97
CA ILE A 166 -9.50 3.93 -1.58
C ILE A 166 -8.79 4.87 -0.59
N TRP A 167 -7.51 5.16 -0.79
CA TRP A 167 -6.80 6.16 0.02
C TRP A 167 -7.41 7.56 -0.13
N ALA A 168 -7.67 8.00 -1.37
CA ALA A 168 -8.19 9.33 -1.65
C ALA A 168 -9.60 9.54 -1.05
N THR A 169 -10.44 8.51 -1.08
CA THR A 169 -11.80 8.53 -0.50
C THR A 169 -11.77 8.48 1.02
N THR A 170 -10.99 7.58 1.64
CA THR A 170 -10.91 7.45 3.10
C THR A 170 -10.27 8.68 3.76
N THR A 171 -9.35 9.35 3.06
CA THR A 171 -8.73 10.62 3.49
C THR A 171 -9.57 11.85 3.13
N LYS A 172 -10.78 11.67 2.58
CA LYS A 172 -11.71 12.74 2.16
C LYS A 172 -11.11 13.73 1.15
N ARG A 173 -10.14 13.30 0.33
CA ARG A 173 -9.57 14.09 -0.77
C ARG A 173 -10.49 14.16 -1.99
N ILE A 174 -11.37 13.16 -2.13
CA ILE A 174 -12.46 13.10 -3.10
C ILE A 174 -13.73 12.59 -2.41
N PRO A 175 -14.93 13.01 -2.84
CA PRO A 175 -16.18 12.50 -2.29
C PRO A 175 -16.42 11.03 -2.68
N LEU A 176 -17.21 10.32 -1.87
CA LEU A 176 -17.44 8.88 -2.04
C LEU A 176 -18.03 8.51 -3.41
N TRP A 177 -18.97 9.29 -3.92
CA TRP A 177 -19.59 9.04 -5.23
C TRP A 177 -18.55 9.08 -6.35
N LEU A 178 -17.62 10.05 -6.29
CA LEU A 178 -16.57 10.19 -7.29
C LEU A 178 -15.54 9.07 -7.16
N GLY A 179 -15.24 8.65 -5.92
CA GLY A 179 -14.47 7.44 -5.66
C GLY A 179 -15.10 6.19 -6.27
N GLY A 180 -16.42 6.04 -6.16
CA GLY A 180 -17.19 4.95 -6.79
C GLY A 180 -17.06 4.98 -8.32
N VAL A 181 -17.20 6.16 -8.94
CA VAL A 181 -17.04 6.34 -10.40
C VAL A 181 -15.63 5.96 -10.85
N TYR A 182 -14.59 6.46 -10.19
CA TYR A 182 -13.20 6.10 -10.53
C TYR A 182 -12.91 4.62 -10.31
N THR A 183 -13.47 4.01 -9.25
CA THR A 183 -13.31 2.58 -8.98
C THR A 183 -13.97 1.75 -10.08
N ALA A 184 -15.18 2.11 -10.50
CA ALA A 184 -15.87 1.46 -11.61
C ALA A 184 -15.11 1.64 -12.93
N GLY A 185 -14.54 2.82 -13.19
CA GLY A 185 -13.69 3.08 -14.36
C GLY A 185 -12.41 2.23 -14.36
N ALA A 186 -11.69 2.19 -13.24
CA ALA A 186 -10.51 1.35 -13.07
C ALA A 186 -10.85 -0.14 -13.25
N TRP A 187 -11.93 -0.61 -12.63
CA TRP A 187 -12.42 -1.98 -12.79
C TRP A 187 -12.78 -2.31 -14.24
N SER A 188 -13.43 -1.39 -14.94
CA SER A 188 -13.79 -1.55 -16.35
C SER A 188 -12.56 -1.66 -17.24
N LEU A 189 -11.55 -0.82 -17.03
CA LEU A 189 -10.27 -0.91 -17.75
C LEU A 189 -9.52 -2.20 -17.44
N TYR A 190 -9.61 -2.66 -16.20
CA TYR A 190 -9.03 -3.94 -15.82
C TYR A 190 -9.67 -5.11 -16.58
N VAL A 191 -11.01 -5.16 -16.61
CA VAL A 191 -11.78 -6.16 -17.38
C VAL A 191 -11.52 -6.00 -18.89
N LEU A 192 -11.41 -4.78 -19.39
CA LEU A 192 -11.12 -4.51 -20.79
C LEU A 192 -9.78 -5.12 -21.24
N GLY A 193 -8.74 -5.05 -20.41
CA GLY A 193 -7.46 -5.69 -20.74
C GLY A 193 -7.56 -7.21 -20.90
N ASP A 194 -8.49 -7.85 -20.19
CA ASP A 194 -8.79 -9.27 -20.34
C ASP A 194 -9.62 -9.54 -21.60
N ALA A 195 -10.64 -8.73 -21.86
CA ALA A 195 -11.44 -8.80 -23.08
C ALA A 195 -10.60 -8.63 -24.36
N LEU A 196 -9.55 -7.82 -24.29
CA LEU A 196 -8.57 -7.66 -25.37
C LEU A 196 -7.63 -8.87 -25.52
N LYS A 197 -7.62 -9.84 -24.60
CA LYS A 197 -6.71 -10.99 -24.61
C LYS A 197 -5.25 -10.56 -24.71
N LEU A 198 -4.83 -9.64 -23.85
CA LEU A 198 -3.46 -9.10 -23.83
C LEU A 198 -2.37 -10.12 -23.49
N GLY A 199 -2.72 -11.36 -23.12
CA GLY A 199 -1.73 -12.37 -22.71
C GLY A 199 -1.26 -12.15 -21.26
N ARG A 200 -2.18 -11.74 -20.39
CA ARG A 200 -1.94 -11.71 -18.93
C ARG A 200 -1.67 -13.12 -18.42
N VAL A 201 -0.89 -13.21 -17.33
CA VAL A 201 -0.37 -14.49 -16.82
C VAL A 201 -1.47 -15.42 -16.27
N ASP A 202 -2.61 -14.90 -15.79
CA ASP A 202 -3.69 -15.71 -15.18
C ASP A 202 -5.05 -15.53 -15.86
N ASN A 203 -5.81 -16.63 -15.96
CA ASN A 203 -7.08 -16.70 -16.72
C ASN A 203 -8.36 -16.43 -15.88
N SER A 204 -8.26 -15.98 -14.61
CA SER A 204 -9.43 -15.87 -13.70
C SER A 204 -9.40 -14.67 -12.74
N TYR A 205 -9.01 -13.51 -13.26
CA TYR A 205 -8.56 -12.36 -12.46
C TYR A 205 -9.64 -11.49 -11.80
N SER A 206 -10.85 -11.37 -12.37
CA SER A 206 -11.87 -10.47 -11.79
C SER A 206 -12.34 -10.93 -10.40
N LEU A 207 -12.45 -12.25 -10.20
CA LEU A 207 -12.78 -12.81 -8.90
C LEU A 207 -11.62 -12.66 -7.91
N ALA A 208 -10.37 -12.92 -8.33
CA ALA A 208 -9.20 -12.71 -7.48
C ALA A 208 -9.06 -11.25 -7.03
N LEU A 209 -9.30 -10.29 -7.94
CA LEU A 209 -9.35 -8.86 -7.62
C LEU A 209 -10.49 -8.55 -6.64
N ALA A 210 -11.69 -9.11 -6.85
CA ALA A 210 -12.83 -8.88 -5.94
C ALA A 210 -12.55 -9.39 -4.53
N VAL A 211 -12.00 -10.60 -4.42
CA VAL A 211 -11.58 -11.18 -3.14
C VAL A 211 -10.47 -10.34 -2.51
N ALA A 212 -9.49 -9.88 -3.29
CA ALA A 212 -8.42 -9.03 -2.78
C ALA A 212 -8.93 -7.68 -2.26
N VAL A 213 -9.85 -7.02 -2.99
CA VAL A 213 -10.50 -5.78 -2.53
C VAL A 213 -11.31 -6.03 -1.25
N LEU A 214 -12.08 -7.13 -1.19
CA LEU A 214 -12.83 -7.50 0.00
C LEU A 214 -11.92 -7.72 1.21
N CYS A 215 -10.86 -8.52 1.04
CA CYS A 215 -9.86 -8.77 2.08
C CYS A 215 -9.15 -7.47 2.52
N PHE A 216 -8.83 -6.59 1.57
CA PHE A 216 -8.20 -5.31 1.84
C PHE A 216 -9.12 -4.39 2.66
N LEU A 217 -10.39 -4.25 2.25
CA LEU A 217 -11.37 -3.46 3.00
C LEU A 217 -11.64 -4.05 4.38
N MET A 218 -11.74 -5.37 4.49
CA MET A 218 -11.88 -6.05 5.79
C MET A 218 -10.70 -5.73 6.71
N GLY A 219 -9.46 -5.81 6.19
CA GLY A 219 -8.26 -5.45 6.93
C GLY A 219 -8.24 -3.98 7.36
N LEU A 220 -8.62 -3.08 6.45
CA LEU A 220 -8.69 -1.64 6.71
C LEU A 220 -9.70 -1.29 7.82
N PHE A 221 -10.90 -1.89 7.79
CA PHE A 221 -11.90 -1.67 8.83
C PHE A 221 -11.58 -2.40 10.15
N ALA A 222 -10.83 -3.50 10.08
CA ALA A 222 -10.36 -4.22 11.25
C ALA A 222 -9.09 -3.60 11.88
N GLU A 223 -8.42 -2.66 11.22
CA GLU A 223 -7.16 -2.05 11.68
C GLU A 223 -7.17 -1.62 13.16
N PRO A 224 -8.21 -0.96 13.70
CA PRO A 224 -8.25 -0.59 15.13
C PRO A 224 -8.27 -1.78 16.10
N ARG A 225 -8.67 -2.96 15.61
CA ARG A 225 -8.73 -4.22 16.37
C ARG A 225 -7.49 -5.08 16.16
N LEU A 226 -6.69 -4.81 15.14
CA LEU A 226 -5.48 -5.56 14.84
C LEU A 226 -4.36 -5.13 15.80
N ARG A 227 -3.85 -6.09 16.56
CA ARG A 227 -2.70 -5.88 17.44
C ARG A 227 -1.41 -6.07 16.66
N GLU A 228 -0.53 -5.09 16.74
CA GLU A 228 0.84 -5.20 16.25
C GLU A 228 1.61 -6.21 17.12
N ARG A 229 1.78 -7.43 16.61
CA ARG A 229 2.60 -8.46 17.26
C ARG A 229 3.98 -8.48 16.62
N LYS A 230 5.03 -8.63 17.45
CA LYS A 230 6.43 -8.72 17.00
C LYS A 230 6.64 -9.71 15.86
N PHE A 231 5.95 -10.85 15.90
CA PHE A 231 5.98 -11.86 14.85
C PHE A 231 5.52 -11.32 13.48
N TRP A 232 4.36 -10.65 13.44
CA TRP A 232 3.82 -10.10 12.19
C TRP A 232 4.68 -8.98 11.64
N ILE A 233 5.25 -8.16 12.52
CA ILE A 233 6.22 -7.12 12.12
C ILE A 233 7.45 -7.77 11.48
N ALA A 234 8.07 -8.74 12.15
CA ALA A 234 9.26 -9.43 11.64
C ALA A 234 9.00 -10.12 10.29
N LEU A 235 7.83 -10.72 10.10
CA LEU A 235 7.43 -11.33 8.83
C LEU A 235 7.22 -10.26 7.74
N SER A 236 6.55 -9.16 8.06
CA SER A 236 6.28 -8.08 7.11
C SER A 236 7.55 -7.37 6.64
N GLU A 237 8.56 -7.21 7.52
CA GLU A 237 9.87 -6.65 7.16
C GLU A 237 10.62 -7.52 6.13
N ARG A 238 10.36 -8.83 6.12
CA ARG A 238 10.99 -9.79 5.21
C ARG A 238 10.15 -10.07 3.98
N SER A 239 8.95 -9.50 3.89
CA SER A 239 7.98 -9.80 2.83
C SER A 239 8.57 -9.64 1.43
N TYR A 240 9.47 -8.68 1.22
CA TYR A 240 10.12 -8.47 -0.06
C TYR A 240 11.10 -9.59 -0.41
N SER A 241 12.01 -9.94 0.51
CA SER A 241 12.90 -11.09 0.35
C SER A 241 12.14 -12.42 0.20
N ILE A 242 11.05 -12.63 0.95
CA ILE A 242 10.16 -13.80 0.79
C ILE A 242 9.59 -13.82 -0.63
N TYR A 243 9.04 -12.71 -1.08
CA TYR A 243 8.45 -12.60 -2.40
C TYR A 243 9.44 -12.91 -3.53
N LEU A 244 10.69 -12.43 -3.46
CA LEU A 244 11.69 -12.70 -4.50
C LEU A 244 12.20 -14.16 -4.48
N LEU A 245 12.43 -14.71 -3.28
CA LEU A 245 13.14 -15.98 -3.14
C LEU A 245 12.24 -17.20 -3.04
N HIS A 246 10.97 -17.07 -2.65
CA HIS A 246 10.11 -18.23 -2.41
C HIS A 246 10.00 -19.13 -3.66
N GLY A 247 9.72 -18.56 -4.83
CA GLY A 247 9.60 -19.34 -6.06
C GLY A 247 10.95 -19.94 -6.47
N LEU A 248 12.00 -19.12 -6.48
CA LEU A 248 13.34 -19.54 -6.89
C LEU A 248 13.87 -20.71 -6.05
N VAL A 249 13.85 -20.55 -4.73
CA VAL A 249 14.45 -21.53 -3.80
C VAL A 249 13.55 -22.75 -3.67
N ALA A 250 12.23 -22.57 -3.53
CA ALA A 250 11.33 -23.71 -3.36
C ALA A 250 11.29 -24.60 -4.60
N PHE A 251 11.19 -24.03 -5.81
CA PHE A 251 11.15 -24.84 -7.02
C PHE A 251 12.49 -25.51 -7.32
N ALA A 252 13.63 -24.83 -7.13
CA ALA A 252 14.96 -25.43 -7.29
C ALA A 252 15.16 -26.64 -6.35
N LEU A 253 14.78 -26.49 -5.08
CA LEU A 253 14.90 -27.57 -4.10
C LEU A 253 13.94 -28.71 -4.35
N LEU A 254 12.70 -28.41 -4.72
CA LEU A 254 11.75 -29.45 -5.06
C LEU A 254 12.22 -30.24 -6.28
N ASP A 255 12.69 -29.57 -7.34
CA ASP A 255 13.21 -30.27 -8.52
C ASP A 255 14.38 -31.21 -8.17
N LEU A 256 15.28 -30.76 -7.29
CA LEU A 256 16.41 -31.56 -6.79
C LEU A 256 15.98 -32.75 -5.90
N MET A 257 15.00 -32.53 -5.01
CA MET A 257 14.65 -33.50 -3.97
C MET A 257 13.59 -34.50 -4.42
N ARG A 258 12.67 -34.12 -5.30
CA ARG A 258 11.51 -34.95 -5.70
C ARG A 258 11.86 -36.31 -6.32
N PRO A 259 13.02 -36.51 -6.98
CA PRO A 259 13.45 -37.84 -7.42
C PRO A 259 13.72 -38.82 -6.26
N ALA A 260 14.10 -38.33 -5.08
CA ALA A 260 14.54 -39.15 -3.94
C ALA A 260 13.68 -39.01 -2.67
N VAL A 261 12.88 -37.94 -2.56
CA VAL A 261 12.14 -37.57 -1.35
C VAL A 261 10.64 -37.39 -1.67
N PRO A 262 9.72 -37.98 -0.89
CA PRO A 262 8.29 -37.76 -1.04
C PRO A 262 7.89 -36.27 -0.93
N LEU A 263 6.76 -35.90 -1.53
CA LEU A 263 6.34 -34.50 -1.66
C LEU A 263 6.27 -33.74 -0.32
N LEU A 264 5.61 -34.30 0.69
CA LEU A 264 5.40 -33.61 1.97
C LEU A 264 6.72 -33.23 2.68
N PRO A 265 7.64 -34.18 2.96
CA PRO A 265 8.93 -33.83 3.56
C PRO A 265 9.77 -32.91 2.66
N ALA A 266 9.73 -33.07 1.34
CA ALA A 266 10.41 -32.17 0.41
C ALA A 266 9.88 -30.73 0.52
N VAL A 267 8.56 -30.54 0.62
CA VAL A 267 7.94 -29.22 0.81
C VAL A 267 8.33 -28.60 2.15
N VAL A 268 8.30 -29.36 3.24
CA VAL A 268 8.69 -28.86 4.56
C VAL A 268 10.15 -28.39 4.56
N ILE A 269 11.04 -29.18 3.96
CA ILE A 269 12.46 -28.84 3.84
C ILE A 269 12.63 -27.61 2.94
N ALA A 270 11.97 -27.57 1.78
CA ALA A 270 12.03 -26.44 0.85
C ALA A 270 11.56 -25.13 1.50
N VAL A 271 10.48 -25.17 2.29
CA VAL A 271 9.99 -24.01 3.06
C VAL A 271 11.01 -23.59 4.10
N ALA A 272 11.57 -24.52 4.88
CA ALA A 272 12.58 -24.21 5.90
C ALA A 272 13.83 -23.56 5.29
N VAL A 273 14.36 -24.11 4.19
CA VAL A 273 15.52 -23.56 3.49
C VAL A 273 15.19 -22.21 2.85
N THR A 274 13.97 -22.03 2.32
CA THR A 274 13.50 -20.73 1.81
C THR A 274 13.56 -19.67 2.91
N PHE A 275 13.06 -19.95 4.12
CA PHE A 275 13.16 -19.01 5.24
C PHE A 275 14.61 -18.70 5.62
N GLY A 276 15.51 -19.68 5.55
CA GLY A 276 16.94 -19.47 5.72
C GLY A 276 17.54 -18.52 4.68
N ALA A 277 17.26 -18.76 3.39
CA ALA A 277 17.72 -17.92 2.28
C ALA A 277 17.15 -16.49 2.37
N VAL A 278 15.88 -16.36 2.75
CA VAL A 278 15.21 -15.08 3.02
C VAL A 278 15.92 -14.31 4.13
N GLU A 279 16.27 -14.96 5.24
CA GLU A 279 16.96 -14.29 6.34
C GLU A 279 18.34 -13.77 5.92
N LEU A 280 19.07 -14.55 5.13
CA LEU A 280 20.37 -14.16 4.58
C LEU A 280 20.22 -12.94 3.65
N SER A 281 19.30 -13.00 2.68
CA SER A 281 19.06 -11.89 1.75
C SER A 281 18.59 -10.63 2.47
N TYR A 282 17.69 -10.76 3.44
CA TYR A 282 17.20 -9.64 4.24
C TYR A 282 18.34 -8.95 5.00
N ARG A 283 19.20 -9.71 5.68
CA ARG A 283 20.29 -9.16 6.51
C ARG A 283 21.43 -8.55 5.69
N PHE A 284 21.80 -9.18 4.58
CA PHE A 284 23.00 -8.83 3.82
C PHE A 284 22.74 -7.98 2.58
N VAL A 285 21.51 -7.95 2.06
CA VAL A 285 21.17 -7.21 0.84
C VAL A 285 20.12 -6.13 1.11
N GLU A 286 18.95 -6.51 1.64
CA GLU A 286 17.82 -5.59 1.81
C GLU A 286 18.06 -4.56 2.93
N LYS A 287 18.48 -4.99 4.13
CA LYS A 287 18.72 -4.08 5.25
C LYS A 287 19.87 -3.09 4.98
N PRO A 288 21.00 -3.51 4.39
CA PRO A 288 22.08 -2.58 4.02
C PRO A 288 21.66 -1.58 2.95
N SER A 289 20.91 -1.99 1.92
CA SER A 289 20.46 -1.08 0.86
C SER A 289 19.55 0.02 1.41
N HIS A 290 18.64 -0.33 2.32
CA HIS A 290 17.79 0.64 3.00
C HIS A 290 18.58 1.63 3.87
N LYS A 291 19.61 1.15 4.59
CA LYS A 291 20.49 2.03 5.38
C LYS A 291 21.25 3.00 4.47
N LEU A 292 21.76 2.54 3.33
CA LEU A 292 22.47 3.38 2.37
C LEU A 292 21.54 4.48 1.80
N ALA A 293 20.33 4.12 1.39
CA ALA A 293 19.38 5.08 0.84
C ALA A 293 18.95 6.16 1.85
N ARG A 294 18.77 5.78 3.12
CA ARG A 294 18.50 6.73 4.20
C ARG A 294 19.64 7.71 4.39
N ARG A 295 20.90 7.28 4.27
CA ARG A 295 22.08 8.15 4.35
C ARG A 295 22.16 9.13 3.19
N LEU A 296 21.90 8.65 1.96
CA LEU A 296 21.93 9.47 0.75
C LEU A 296 20.74 10.45 0.66
N SER A 297 19.64 10.17 1.35
CA SER A 297 18.43 11.00 1.35
C SER A 297 18.32 11.99 2.52
N LYS A 298 19.37 12.16 3.34
CA LYS A 298 19.36 13.13 4.43
C LYS A 298 19.31 14.56 3.85
N PRO A 299 18.37 15.42 4.31
CA PRO A 299 18.38 16.82 3.91
C PRO A 299 19.70 17.48 4.31
N LYS A 300 20.31 18.24 3.39
CA LYS A 300 21.41 19.14 3.74
C LYS A 300 20.85 20.16 4.76
N PRO A 301 21.51 20.40 5.91
CA PRO A 301 21.06 21.44 6.84
C PRO A 301 20.91 22.76 6.09
N ARG A 302 19.75 23.40 6.22
CA ARG A 302 19.54 24.75 5.69
C ARG A 302 20.52 25.67 6.42
N PRO A 303 21.28 26.54 5.72
CA PRO A 303 22.10 27.54 6.40
C PRO A 303 21.21 28.32 7.37
N ALA A 304 21.69 28.54 8.60
CA ALA A 304 20.99 29.37 9.56
C ALA A 304 20.73 30.74 8.92
N PRO A 305 19.55 31.36 9.14
CA PRO A 305 19.34 32.75 8.76
C PRO A 305 20.46 33.62 9.37
N PRO A 306 20.96 34.66 8.67
CA PRO A 306 21.87 35.62 9.28
C PRO A 306 21.24 36.16 10.56
N GLU A 307 21.99 36.18 11.66
CA GLU A 307 21.58 36.88 12.89
C GLU A 307 21.37 38.37 12.55
N GLU A 308 20.11 38.81 12.57
CA GLU A 308 19.80 40.23 12.61
C GLU A 308 20.23 40.79 13.98
N PRO A 309 20.93 41.93 14.03
CA PRO A 309 21.40 42.51 15.29
C PRO A 309 20.18 42.92 16.14
N SER A 310 20.10 42.35 17.34
CA SER A 310 19.08 42.66 18.34
C SER A 310 19.11 44.14 18.69
N THR A 311 18.07 44.88 18.30
CA THR A 311 17.84 46.23 18.82
C THR A 311 17.30 46.10 20.24
N GLU A 312 18.05 46.65 21.18
CA GLU A 312 17.80 46.68 22.62
C GLU A 312 16.51 47.49 22.90
N SER A 313 15.40 46.81 23.22
CA SER A 313 14.15 47.50 23.62
C SER A 313 14.23 47.88 25.09
N VAL A 314 14.52 49.15 25.36
CA VAL A 314 14.35 49.78 26.68
C VAL A 314 12.86 49.79 27.03
N LEU A 315 12.48 49.15 28.15
CA LEU A 315 11.11 49.18 28.68
C LEU A 315 10.85 50.52 29.40
N PRO A 316 9.74 51.23 29.17
CA PRO A 316 9.34 52.38 30.00
C PRO A 316 8.65 51.94 31.31
N GLU A 317 8.89 52.69 32.40
CA GLU A 317 8.29 52.56 33.74
C GLU A 317 6.75 52.68 33.75
N PRO A 318 6.05 52.10 34.75
CA PRO A 318 4.59 52.16 34.85
C PRO A 318 4.11 53.45 35.52
N VAL A 319 3.26 54.22 34.84
CA VAL A 319 2.56 55.40 35.39
C VAL A 319 1.15 54.99 35.85
N LEU A 320 0.78 55.38 37.08
CA LEU A 320 -0.53 55.16 37.70
C LEU A 320 -1.65 55.98 37.01
N PRO A 321 -2.92 55.52 37.02
CA PRO A 321 -3.99 56.16 36.25
C PRO A 321 -4.68 57.30 37.02
N GLU A 322 -4.95 58.41 36.31
CA GLU A 322 -5.91 59.46 36.70
C GLU A 322 -6.97 59.69 35.59
N PRO A 323 -8.13 60.30 35.91
CA PRO A 323 -9.42 59.93 35.31
C PRO A 323 -9.83 60.70 34.04
N ILE A 324 -10.84 60.11 33.39
CA ILE A 324 -11.39 60.31 32.05
C ILE A 324 -11.97 61.71 31.78
N ALA A 325 -11.71 62.27 30.60
CA ALA A 325 -12.67 63.12 29.87
C ALA A 325 -12.43 63.13 28.34
N ASP A 326 -13.43 62.61 27.63
CA ASP A 326 -14.03 63.08 26.37
C ASP A 326 -13.15 63.63 25.21
N SER A 327 -13.22 62.98 24.04
CA SER A 327 -13.82 63.55 22.81
C SER A 327 -13.34 62.84 21.52
N ARG A 328 -14.27 62.80 20.56
CA ARG A 328 -14.27 62.07 19.28
C ARG A 328 -13.29 62.62 18.23
N ALA A 329 -12.59 61.75 17.50
CA ALA A 329 -12.26 61.88 16.06
C ALA A 329 -11.48 60.62 15.59
N ILE A 330 -12.06 59.75 14.75
CA ILE A 330 -11.91 59.68 13.28
C ILE A 330 -10.61 58.97 12.80
N VAL A 331 -10.83 57.71 12.39
CA VAL A 331 -10.41 57.07 11.11
C VAL A 331 -8.98 56.49 10.92
N THR A 332 -9.01 55.19 10.57
CA THR A 332 -8.07 54.31 9.83
C THR A 332 -6.69 53.96 10.41
N ALA A 333 -6.46 52.67 10.67
CA ALA A 333 -5.46 51.84 9.97
C ALA A 333 -5.47 50.37 10.44
N GLU A 334 -5.35 49.46 9.47
CA GLU A 334 -4.86 48.08 9.47
C GLU A 334 -4.83 47.24 10.77
N VAL A 335 -5.64 46.17 10.77
CA VAL A 335 -5.48 45.03 11.68
C VAL A 335 -4.63 43.97 10.99
N THR A 336 -3.34 43.96 11.32
CA THR A 336 -2.43 42.84 11.03
C THR A 336 -2.50 41.86 12.20
N LEU A 337 -3.11 40.70 11.98
CA LEU A 337 -3.21 39.61 12.96
C LEU A 337 -1.84 38.90 13.10
N GLU A 338 -1.10 39.19 14.17
CA GLU A 338 0.03 38.36 14.61
C GLU A 338 -0.45 37.15 15.43
N ILE A 339 -0.03 35.95 15.02
CA ILE A 339 -0.30 34.67 15.64
C ILE A 339 0.73 34.43 16.77
N PRO A 340 0.34 34.03 18.01
CA PRO A 340 1.30 33.76 19.07
C PRO A 340 2.15 32.50 18.78
N ARG A 341 3.47 32.66 18.79
CA ARG A 341 4.45 31.56 18.71
C ARG A 341 4.43 30.75 20.02
N LEU A 342 4.11 29.46 19.94
CA LEU A 342 4.30 28.51 21.03
C LEU A 342 5.79 28.19 21.22
N ARG A 343 6.28 28.41 22.44
CA ARG A 343 7.62 28.03 22.93
C ARG A 343 7.90 26.55 22.65
N ALA A 344 9.05 26.27 22.04
CA ALA A 344 9.61 24.94 21.90
C ALA A 344 10.13 24.46 23.26
N SER A 345 9.44 23.49 23.87
CA SER A 345 10.03 22.64 24.90
C SER A 345 10.89 21.58 24.20
N ALA A 346 12.21 21.74 24.32
CA ALA A 346 13.20 20.76 23.93
C ALA A 346 13.04 19.50 24.81
N GLN A 347 12.53 18.42 24.23
CA GLN A 347 12.59 17.09 24.83
C GLN A 347 13.36 16.16 23.90
N LYS A 348 14.47 15.66 24.42
CA LYS A 348 15.47 14.78 23.80
C LYS A 348 14.77 13.53 23.25
N ARG A 349 14.57 13.44 21.93
CA ARG A 349 14.06 12.24 21.25
C ARG A 349 15.16 11.18 21.20
N THR A 350 14.91 10.04 21.82
CA THR A 350 15.69 8.81 21.66
C THR A 350 15.35 8.13 20.33
N GLU A 351 16.35 7.54 19.69
CA GLU A 351 16.41 7.11 18.29
C GLU A 351 15.58 5.86 17.89
N ASP A 352 14.60 5.42 18.71
CA ASP A 352 13.95 4.10 18.55
C ASP A 352 12.43 4.13 18.21
N ASP A 353 11.82 5.30 18.00
CA ASP A 353 10.35 5.43 17.91
C ASP A 353 9.77 5.53 16.47
N ASP A 354 10.61 5.45 15.42
CA ASP A 354 10.19 5.75 14.04
C ASP A 354 9.72 4.52 13.22
N THR A 355 9.28 3.44 13.88
CA THR A 355 8.75 2.23 13.21
C THR A 355 7.24 1.99 13.34
N GLN A 356 6.47 2.89 13.96
CA GLN A 356 5.00 2.78 14.01
C GLN A 356 4.31 3.99 13.37
N ILE A 357 4.13 4.00 12.06
CA ILE A 357 3.11 4.89 11.46
C ILE A 357 2.42 4.19 10.27
N LEU A 358 1.42 3.36 10.56
CA LEU A 358 0.17 3.46 9.80
C LEU A 358 -0.58 4.71 10.31
N PRO A 359 -1.23 5.49 9.44
CA PRO A 359 -1.95 6.67 9.89
C PRO A 359 -3.16 6.25 10.73
N ARG A 360 -3.06 6.41 12.06
CA ARG A 360 -4.27 6.50 12.89
C ARG A 360 -5.10 7.67 12.39
N VAL A 361 -6.36 7.43 12.06
CA VAL A 361 -7.36 8.48 11.84
C VAL A 361 -7.28 9.43 13.04
N PRO A 362 -6.99 10.73 12.85
CA PRO A 362 -6.97 11.66 13.97
C PRO A 362 -8.36 11.71 14.58
N ALA A 363 -8.50 11.30 15.84
CA ALA A 363 -9.62 11.74 16.65
C ALA A 363 -9.42 13.24 16.88
N TYR A 364 -10.08 14.07 16.07
CA TYR A 364 -10.19 15.49 16.37
C TYR A 364 -10.89 15.61 17.74
N PRO A 365 -10.33 16.35 18.70
CA PRO A 365 -11.13 16.80 19.83
C PRO A 365 -12.23 17.67 19.24
N SER A 366 -13.47 17.26 19.39
CA SER A 366 -14.57 18.10 18.97
C SER A 366 -14.60 19.35 19.82
N THR A 367 -14.75 20.48 19.15
CA THR A 367 -14.97 21.78 19.77
C THR A 367 -16.45 22.01 20.09
N ASP A 368 -17.28 20.96 20.04
CA ASP A 368 -18.73 21.04 20.23
C ASP A 368 -19.09 20.79 21.71
N PRO A 369 -19.46 21.82 22.49
CA PRO A 369 -19.84 21.67 23.90
C PRO A 369 -21.06 20.75 24.11
N ASP A 370 -21.85 20.49 23.06
CA ASP A 370 -23.03 19.64 23.11
C ASP A 370 -22.78 18.16 22.74
N GLU A 371 -21.55 17.78 22.40
CA GLU A 371 -21.26 16.40 22.00
C GLU A 371 -21.45 15.39 23.15
N ARG A 372 -21.02 15.74 24.38
CA ARG A 372 -21.15 14.83 25.53
C ARG A 372 -22.63 14.54 25.89
N PRO A 373 -23.52 15.55 26.00
CA PRO A 373 -24.95 15.30 26.17
C PRO A 373 -25.57 14.48 25.03
N ARG A 374 -25.21 14.78 23.77
CA ARG A 374 -25.77 14.11 22.59
C ARG A 374 -25.32 12.64 22.51
N ARG A 375 -24.06 12.36 22.82
CA ARG A 375 -23.49 11.01 22.88
C ARG A 375 -24.13 10.18 23.99
N ARG A 376 -24.38 10.77 25.16
CA ARG A 376 -25.13 10.11 26.25
C ARG A 376 -26.58 9.77 25.86
N ARG A 377 -27.27 10.66 25.13
CA ARG A 377 -28.63 10.38 24.62
C ARG A 377 -28.62 9.24 23.59
N LEU A 378 -27.63 9.20 22.69
CA LEU A 378 -27.49 8.12 21.71
C LEU A 378 -27.15 6.77 22.37
N GLU A 379 -26.28 6.77 23.37
CA GLU A 379 -25.94 5.58 24.16
C GLU A 379 -27.15 5.08 24.97
N ALA A 380 -27.96 5.98 25.55
CA ALA A 380 -29.21 5.62 26.23
C ALA A 380 -30.23 4.99 25.27
N ASN A 381 -30.45 5.61 24.11
CA ASN A 381 -31.37 5.09 23.09
C ASN A 381 -30.90 3.75 22.51
N ALA A 382 -29.60 3.54 22.36
CA ALA A 382 -29.03 2.27 21.90
C ALA A 382 -29.22 1.15 22.94
N ASN A 383 -29.03 1.45 24.23
CA ASN A 383 -29.24 0.49 25.31
C ASN A 383 -30.72 0.12 25.46
N GLU A 384 -31.62 1.08 25.27
CA GLU A 384 -33.07 0.85 25.27
C GLU A 384 -33.49 -0.03 24.08
N ALA A 385 -32.97 0.24 22.88
CA ALA A 385 -33.23 -0.60 21.70
C ALA A 385 -32.73 -2.04 21.87
N VAL A 386 -31.56 -2.24 22.50
CA VAL A 386 -31.03 -3.57 22.81
C VAL A 386 -31.91 -4.30 23.84
N SER A 387 -32.41 -3.59 24.85
CA SER A 387 -33.32 -4.16 25.85
C SER A 387 -34.65 -4.61 25.24
N VAL A 388 -35.23 -3.80 24.35
CA VAL A 388 -36.46 -4.16 23.62
C VAL A 388 -36.23 -5.35 22.70
N ALA A 389 -35.10 -5.40 21.99
CA ALA A 389 -34.76 -6.54 21.13
C ALA A 389 -34.59 -7.85 21.94
N GLN A 390 -33.99 -7.77 23.13
CA GLN A 390 -33.86 -8.93 24.03
C GLN A 390 -35.21 -9.40 24.58
N LEU A 391 -36.12 -8.47 24.91
CA LEU A 391 -37.48 -8.80 25.34
C LEU A 391 -38.27 -9.50 24.22
N LEU A 392 -38.19 -8.99 22.98
CA LEU A 392 -38.85 -9.59 21.82
C LEU A 392 -38.27 -10.98 21.50
N ALA A 393 -36.95 -11.16 21.60
CA ALA A 393 -36.32 -12.46 21.43
C ALA A 393 -36.75 -13.48 22.50
N GLY A 394 -36.90 -13.04 23.76
CA GLY A 394 -37.41 -13.87 24.85
C GLY A 394 -38.88 -14.28 24.67
N GLN A 395 -39.71 -13.39 24.14
CA GLN A 395 -41.11 -13.71 23.82
C GLN A 395 -41.23 -14.68 22.63
N ALA A 396 -40.39 -14.52 21.61
CA ALA A 396 -40.33 -15.46 20.48
C ALA A 396 -39.94 -16.87 20.94
N GLN A 397 -38.92 -17.00 21.78
CA GLN A 397 -38.51 -18.29 22.34
C GLN A 397 -39.60 -18.95 23.21
N LYS A 398 -40.34 -18.16 24.00
CA LYS A 398 -41.49 -18.69 24.77
C LYS A 398 -42.58 -19.21 23.86
N LYS A 399 -42.89 -18.50 22.77
CA LYS A 399 -43.89 -18.92 21.78
C LYS A 399 -43.49 -20.22 21.09
N THR A 400 -42.24 -20.34 20.64
CA THR A 400 -41.72 -21.58 20.03
C THR A 400 -41.75 -22.77 20.99
N LYS A 401 -41.43 -22.54 22.27
CA LYS A 401 -41.45 -23.60 23.30
C LYS A 401 -42.88 -24.03 23.66
N GLN A 402 -43.85 -23.12 23.55
CA GLN A 402 -45.27 -23.40 23.75
C GLN A 402 -45.86 -24.19 22.58
N GLU A 403 -45.50 -23.84 21.34
CA GLU A 403 -45.88 -24.58 20.12
C GLU A 403 -45.30 -26.00 20.11
N GLN A 404 -44.05 -26.19 20.55
CA GLN A 404 -43.44 -27.52 20.69
C GLN A 404 -44.11 -28.39 21.77
N ARG A 405 -44.62 -27.80 22.86
CA ARG A 405 -45.37 -28.54 23.89
C ARG A 405 -46.75 -28.98 23.41
N VAL A 406 -47.39 -28.23 22.53
CA VAL A 406 -48.71 -28.60 21.96
C VAL A 406 -48.58 -29.69 20.89
N GLY A 407 -47.45 -29.74 20.17
CA GLY A 407 -47.19 -30.79 19.16
C GLY A 407 -46.95 -32.20 19.72
N HIS A 408 -46.60 -32.35 21.00
CA HIS A 408 -46.27 -33.64 21.60
C HIS A 408 -47.47 -34.39 22.22
N ASN A 409 -48.67 -33.82 22.15
CA ASN A 409 -49.88 -34.37 22.79
C ASN A 409 -50.96 -34.87 21.80
N ARG A 410 -50.62 -35.13 20.53
CA ARG A 410 -51.52 -35.83 19.61
C ARG A 410 -51.35 -37.34 19.74
N PRO A 411 -52.37 -38.10 20.17
CA PRO A 411 -52.29 -39.56 20.21
C PRO A 411 -52.30 -40.11 18.79
N ALA A 412 -51.40 -41.06 18.53
CA ALA A 412 -51.38 -41.84 17.31
C ALA A 412 -52.71 -42.60 17.17
N ARG A 413 -53.37 -42.44 16.03
CA ARG A 413 -54.46 -43.29 15.55
C ARG A 413 -54.03 -43.93 14.25
#